data_AF-A0A511R294-F1
#
_entry.id   AF-A0A511R294-F1
#
_cell.length_a   1.000
_cell.length_b   1.000
_cell.length_c   1.000
_cell.angle_alpha   90.00
_cell.angle_beta   90.00
_cell.angle_gamma   90.00
#
_symmetry.space_group_name_H-M   'P 1'
#
loop_
_entity.id
_entity.type
_entity.pdbx_description
1 polymer ?
#
loop_
_entity_poly.entity_id
_entity_poly.type
_entity_poly.pdbx_seq_one_letter_code
_entity_poly.pdbx_strand_id
1 'polypeptide(L)'
;MQNRGITLVELLIALAVMAVAFGVLVFSQVTNYRATARAGVVSQVKDTATQILENQVGVVLANFTRYYNGCPNGNESGSNFVCSGTGFIINSGIDEGLEGEGQILIQSSAASQGITINLATKVSCYDSFASRTAAIGVGSLEPCPRPN
;
A
#
# COMPACT_ATOMS: atom_id res chain seq x y z
N MET A 1 41.19 2.13 60.69
CA MET A 1 40.70 2.58 59.37
C MET A 1 41.55 1.88 58.32
N GLN A 2 41.04 0.77 57.77
CA GLN A 2 41.80 -0.09 56.87
C GLN A 2 41.64 0.44 55.45
N ASN A 3 42.60 1.23 54.96
CA ASN A 3 42.65 1.64 53.57
C ASN A 3 43.00 0.42 52.72
N ARG A 4 41.99 -0.34 52.28
CA ARG A 4 42.13 -1.36 51.24
C ARG A 4 42.24 -0.63 49.90
N GLY A 5 43.47 -0.50 49.39
CA GLY A 5 43.70 -0.02 48.03
C GLY A 5 43.10 -0.98 47.01
N ILE A 6 42.38 -0.43 46.03
CA ILE A 6 41.81 -1.17 44.90
C ILE A 6 42.93 -1.99 44.24
N THR A 7 42.72 -3.29 44.12
CA THR A 7 43.67 -4.17 43.43
C THR A 7 43.48 -4.04 41.92
N LEU A 8 44.56 -4.16 41.13
CA LEU A 8 44.52 -4.03 39.67
C LEU A 8 43.54 -5.02 39.01
N VAL A 9 43.36 -6.20 39.63
CA VAL A 9 42.37 -7.21 39.23
C VAL A 9 40.94 -6.69 39.40
N GLU A 10 40.64 -6.04 40.53
CA GLU A 10 39.30 -5.50 40.82
C GLU A 10 38.92 -4.36 39.87
N LEU A 11 39.90 -3.55 39.46
CA LEU A 11 39.70 -2.51 38.45
C LEU A 11 39.44 -3.10 37.05
N LEU A 12 40.14 -4.16 36.66
CA LEU A 12 39.90 -4.85 35.38
C LEU A 12 38.53 -5.53 35.35
N ILE A 13 38.11 -6.15 36.45
CA ILE A 13 36.77 -6.75 36.57
C ILE A 13 35.69 -5.66 36.48
N ALA A 14 35.86 -4.55 37.20
CA ALA A 14 34.91 -3.44 37.14
C ALA A 14 34.78 -2.86 35.72
N LEU A 15 35.90 -2.71 35.01
CA LEU A 15 35.91 -2.19 33.63
C LEU A 15 35.28 -3.18 32.64
N ALA A 16 35.50 -4.48 32.81
CA ALA A 16 34.87 -5.52 32.00
C ALA A 16 33.34 -5.55 32.20
N VAL A 17 32.86 -5.46 33.45
CA VAL A 17 31.42 -5.41 33.75
C VAL A 17 30.76 -4.17 33.16
N MET A 18 31.41 -3.00 33.27
CA MET A 18 30.94 -1.76 32.63
C MET A 18 30.86 -1.88 31.11
N ALA A 19 31.89 -2.45 30.46
CA ALA A 19 31.92 -2.61 29.01
C ALA A 19 30.78 -3.51 28.49
N VAL A 20 30.50 -4.63 29.19
CA VAL A 20 29.39 -5.53 28.83
C VAL A 20 28.05 -4.84 29.04
N ALA A 21 27.85 -4.15 30.17
CA ALA A 21 26.61 -3.44 30.45
C ALA A 21 26.32 -2.33 29.43
N PHE A 22 27.32 -1.49 29.11
CA PHE A 22 27.18 -0.46 28.09
C PHE A 22 27.01 -1.04 26.68
N GLY A 23 27.70 -2.13 26.35
CA GLY A 23 27.59 -2.79 25.05
C GLY A 23 26.17 -3.26 24.75
N VAL A 24 25.51 -3.88 25.74
CA VAL A 24 24.10 -4.32 25.62
C VAL A 24 23.15 -3.13 25.43
N LEU A 25 23.35 -2.05 26.18
CA LEU A 25 22.51 -0.84 26.06
C LEU A 25 22.66 -0.16 24.70
N VAL A 26 23.90 -0.02 24.20
CA VAL A 26 24.16 0.57 22.88
C VAL A 26 23.57 -0.29 21.77
N PHE A 27 23.73 -1.61 21.84
CA PHE A 27 23.16 -2.52 20.85
C PHE A 27 21.62 -2.40 20.81
N SER A 28 20.96 -2.38 21.97
CA SER A 28 19.51 -2.22 22.07
C SER A 28 19.01 -0.88 21.50
N GLN A 29 19.73 0.21 21.75
CA GLN A 29 19.39 1.52 21.18
C GLN A 29 19.54 1.52 19.66
N VAL A 30 20.63 0.98 19.12
CA VAL A 30 20.86 0.92 17.66
C VAL A 30 19.81 0.07 16.96
N THR A 31 19.38 -1.04 17.56
CA THR A 31 18.29 -1.86 16.99
C THR A 31 16.97 -1.10 16.96
N ASN A 32 16.67 -0.33 18.01
CA ASN A 32 15.45 0.48 18.06
C ASN A 32 15.50 1.61 17.02
N TYR A 33 16.62 2.32 16.89
CA TYR A 33 16.79 3.35 15.84
C TYR A 33 16.62 2.80 14.43
N ARG A 34 17.18 1.61 14.15
CA ARG A 34 17.00 0.95 12.83
C ARG A 34 15.56 0.57 12.57
N ALA A 35 14.85 0.08 13.59
CA ALA A 35 13.43 -0.24 13.47
C ALA A 35 12.59 1.02 13.21
N THR A 36 12.84 2.10 13.95
CA THR A 36 12.15 3.39 13.77
C THR A 36 12.44 4.01 12.41
N ALA A 37 13.70 4.02 11.96
CA ALA A 37 14.07 4.53 10.64
C ALA A 37 13.38 3.76 9.51
N ARG A 38 13.31 2.43 9.62
CA ARG A 38 12.57 1.60 8.66
C ARG A 38 11.06 1.87 8.69
N ALA A 39 10.47 2.05 9.87
CA ALA A 39 9.04 2.38 9.99
C ALA A 39 8.70 3.71 9.32
N GLY A 40 9.57 4.72 9.43
CA GLY A 40 9.41 6.00 8.74
C GLY A 40 9.37 5.84 7.22
N VAL A 41 10.28 5.05 6.66
CA VAL A 41 10.31 4.75 5.22
C VAL A 41 9.07 3.97 4.79
N VAL A 42 8.65 2.96 5.56
CA VAL A 42 7.42 2.19 5.27
C VAL A 42 6.20 3.12 5.22
N SER A 43 6.07 4.05 6.15
CA SER A 43 4.96 5.02 6.15
C SER A 43 4.96 5.86 4.87
N GLN A 44 6.11 6.45 4.51
CA GLN A 44 6.22 7.28 3.31
C GLN A 44 5.89 6.51 2.02
N VAL A 45 6.36 5.27 1.91
CA VAL A 45 6.04 4.40 0.76
C VAL A 45 4.54 4.10 0.72
N LYS A 46 3.92 3.84 1.87
CA LYS A 46 2.48 3.59 1.95
C LYS A 46 1.70 4.84 1.56
N ASP A 47 2.07 6.01 2.07
CA ASP A 47 1.41 7.27 1.76
C ASP A 47 1.49 7.57 0.26
N THR A 48 2.63 7.29 -0.37
CA THR A 48 2.80 7.43 -1.82
C THR A 48 1.91 6.45 -2.59
N ALA A 49 1.87 5.17 -2.20
CA ALA A 49 1.00 4.18 -2.84
C ALA A 49 -0.48 4.56 -2.67
N THR A 50 -0.90 4.97 -1.47
CA THR A 50 -2.25 5.41 -1.17
C THR A 50 -2.64 6.62 -2.01
N GLN A 51 -1.76 7.63 -2.12
CA GLN A 51 -2.03 8.81 -2.95
C GLN A 51 -2.26 8.44 -4.42
N ILE A 52 -1.46 7.52 -4.97
CA ILE A 52 -1.65 7.02 -6.33
C ILE A 52 -2.99 6.29 -6.44
N LEU A 53 -3.29 5.40 -5.48
CA LEU A 53 -4.51 4.62 -5.46
C LEU A 53 -5.76 5.50 -5.45
N GLU A 54 -5.83 6.47 -4.54
CA GLU A 54 -6.98 7.37 -4.39
C GLU A 54 -7.21 8.22 -5.64
N ASN A 55 -6.13 8.70 -6.26
CA ASN A 55 -6.23 9.45 -7.51
C ASN A 55 -6.84 8.59 -8.63
N GLN A 56 -6.37 7.35 -8.79
CA GLN A 56 -6.91 6.45 -9.82
C GLN A 56 -8.35 6.02 -9.52
N VAL A 57 -8.68 5.79 -8.25
CA VAL A 57 -10.06 5.51 -7.82
C VAL A 57 -10.99 6.65 -8.22
N GLY A 58 -10.60 7.91 -7.99
CA GLY A 58 -11.39 9.07 -8.39
C GLY A 58 -11.64 9.13 -9.90
N VAL A 59 -10.62 8.85 -10.71
CA VAL A 59 -10.74 8.83 -12.18
C VAL A 59 -11.64 7.69 -12.67
N VAL A 60 -11.50 6.50 -12.07
CA VAL A 60 -12.33 5.33 -12.40
C VAL A 60 -13.78 5.56 -12.01
N LEU A 61 -14.06 6.10 -10.81
CA LEU A 61 -15.43 6.41 -10.38
C LEU A 61 -16.10 7.45 -11.28
N ALA A 62 -15.35 8.43 -11.78
CA ALA A 62 -15.87 9.45 -12.68
C ALA A 62 -16.32 8.88 -14.04
N ASN A 63 -15.67 7.80 -14.52
CA ASN A 63 -15.94 7.22 -15.84
C ASN A 63 -15.90 5.68 -15.82
N PHE A 64 -16.66 5.06 -14.91
CA PHE A 64 -16.59 3.61 -14.63
C PHE A 64 -16.71 2.75 -15.89
N THR A 65 -17.73 2.98 -16.72
CA THR A 65 -18.00 2.18 -17.93
C THR A 65 -16.85 2.22 -18.94
N ARG A 66 -16.13 3.35 -19.03
CA ARG A 66 -14.98 3.47 -19.94
C ARG A 66 -13.81 2.60 -19.47
N TYR A 67 -13.52 2.61 -18.17
CA TYR A 67 -12.46 1.77 -17.61
C TYR A 67 -12.84 0.29 -17.59
N TYR A 68 -14.11 -0.01 -17.31
CA TYR A 68 -14.62 -1.39 -17.34
C TYR A 68 -14.51 -2.03 -18.73
N ASN A 69 -14.89 -1.31 -19.80
CA ASN A 69 -14.81 -1.83 -21.17
C ASN A 69 -13.44 -1.64 -21.82
N GLY A 70 -12.63 -0.73 -21.29
CA GLY A 70 -11.35 -0.31 -21.89
C GLY A 70 -10.14 -1.05 -21.33
N CYS A 71 -10.23 -1.65 -20.13
CA CYS A 71 -9.10 -2.22 -19.39
C CYS A 71 -9.25 -3.71 -19.04
N PRO A 72 -9.50 -4.63 -19.99
CA PRO A 72 -9.62 -6.06 -19.68
C PRO A 72 -8.37 -6.65 -19.03
N ASN A 73 -7.17 -6.29 -19.52
CA ASN A 73 -5.91 -6.91 -19.07
C ASN A 73 -4.98 -5.94 -18.32
N GLY A 74 -5.37 -4.68 -18.16
CA GLY A 74 -4.58 -3.66 -17.47
C GLY A 74 -3.45 -3.04 -18.27
N ASN A 75 -3.27 -3.42 -19.53
CA ASN A 75 -2.20 -2.93 -20.40
C ASN A 75 -2.70 -2.02 -21.51
N GLU A 76 -3.99 -1.76 -21.53
CA GLU A 76 -4.65 -0.96 -22.55
C GLU A 76 -4.52 0.53 -22.26
N SER A 77 -4.56 1.34 -23.30
CA SER A 77 -4.60 2.80 -23.19
C SER A 77 -5.33 3.37 -24.40
N GLY A 78 -6.20 4.35 -24.16
CA GLY A 78 -6.96 5.06 -25.18
C GLY A 78 -6.83 6.57 -25.04
N SER A 79 -7.52 7.30 -25.91
CA SER A 79 -7.43 8.77 -25.99
C SER A 79 -7.90 9.52 -24.73
N ASN A 80 -8.54 8.85 -23.77
CA ASN A 80 -9.02 9.44 -22.50
C ASN A 80 -9.05 8.43 -21.34
N PHE A 81 -8.26 7.35 -21.40
CA PHE A 81 -8.10 6.41 -20.30
C PHE A 81 -6.75 5.71 -20.41
N VAL A 82 -6.15 5.35 -19.28
CA VAL A 82 -4.88 4.65 -19.20
C VAL A 82 -5.03 3.59 -18.12
N CYS A 83 -4.83 2.32 -18.48
CA CYS A 83 -5.04 1.20 -17.56
C CYS A 83 -3.79 0.88 -16.74
N SER A 84 -2.59 1.21 -17.21
CA SER A 84 -1.36 1.06 -16.44
C SER A 84 -0.39 2.21 -16.64
N GLY A 85 0.39 2.47 -15.61
CA GLY A 85 1.43 3.48 -15.64
C GLY A 85 2.41 3.30 -14.50
N THR A 86 3.12 4.37 -14.16
CA THR A 86 4.12 4.33 -13.07
C THR A 86 3.43 4.12 -11.73
N GLY A 87 3.53 2.90 -11.20
CA GLY A 87 3.03 2.56 -9.87
C GLY A 87 1.53 2.30 -9.79
N PHE A 88 0.84 2.05 -10.90
CA PHE A 88 -0.56 1.61 -10.88
C PHE A 88 -0.94 0.72 -12.06
N ILE A 89 -1.94 -0.14 -11.83
CA ILE A 89 -2.58 -1.02 -12.82
C ILE A 89 -4.08 -1.07 -12.52
N ILE A 90 -4.92 -1.00 -13.53
CA ILE A 90 -6.38 -1.02 -13.47
C ILE A 90 -6.86 -2.16 -14.36
N ASN A 91 -7.46 -3.18 -13.77
CA ASN A 91 -8.00 -4.35 -14.46
C ASN A 91 -9.51 -4.39 -14.30
N SER A 92 -10.25 -4.55 -15.38
CA SER A 92 -11.68 -4.82 -15.31
C SER A 92 -11.93 -6.32 -15.13
N GLY A 93 -12.94 -6.67 -14.35
CA GLY A 93 -13.39 -8.05 -14.18
C GLY A 93 -14.26 -8.56 -15.33
N ILE A 94 -14.26 -7.91 -16.50
CA ILE A 94 -15.14 -8.26 -17.64
C ILE A 94 -14.89 -9.69 -18.13
N ASP A 95 -13.63 -10.16 -18.07
CA ASP A 95 -13.23 -11.51 -18.48
C ASP A 95 -13.25 -12.52 -17.32
N GLU A 96 -13.61 -12.09 -16.10
CA GLU A 96 -13.70 -12.97 -14.91
C GLU A 96 -15.08 -13.67 -14.80
N GLY A 97 -15.96 -13.50 -15.79
CA GLY A 97 -17.31 -14.06 -15.79
C GLY A 97 -18.23 -13.38 -14.75
N LEU A 98 -19.19 -14.13 -14.21
CA LEU A 98 -20.20 -13.60 -13.27
C LEU A 98 -19.58 -12.99 -12.00
N GLU A 99 -18.39 -13.43 -11.58
CA GLU A 99 -17.74 -12.94 -10.34
C GLU A 99 -17.05 -11.58 -10.51
N GLY A 100 -16.66 -11.20 -11.72
CA GLY A 100 -16.07 -9.89 -12.04
C GLY A 100 -17.02 -8.95 -12.77
N GLU A 101 -18.25 -9.37 -12.98
CA GLU A 101 -19.29 -8.52 -13.58
C GLU A 101 -19.44 -7.21 -12.79
N GLY A 102 -19.29 -6.09 -13.51
CA GLY A 102 -19.41 -4.76 -12.92
C GLY A 102 -18.36 -4.43 -11.86
N GLN A 103 -17.19 -5.06 -11.90
CA GLN A 103 -16.10 -4.79 -10.97
C GLN A 103 -14.80 -4.39 -11.68
N ILE A 104 -14.04 -3.49 -11.05
CA ILE A 104 -12.72 -3.03 -11.51
C ILE A 104 -11.76 -3.15 -10.33
N LEU A 105 -10.64 -3.84 -10.55
CA LEU A 105 -9.53 -3.94 -9.62
C LEU A 105 -8.50 -2.86 -9.92
N ILE A 106 -8.24 -1.99 -8.96
CA ILE A 106 -7.24 -0.93 -9.05
C ILE A 106 -6.11 -1.29 -8.10
N GLN A 107 -4.91 -1.40 -8.62
CA GLN A 107 -3.70 -1.72 -7.88
C GLN A 107 -2.75 -0.54 -7.96
N SER A 108 -2.09 -0.24 -6.84
CA SER A 108 -1.01 0.74 -6.77
C SER A 108 0.23 0.09 -6.15
N SER A 109 1.40 0.43 -6.65
CA SER A 109 2.68 -0.03 -6.14
C SER A 109 3.63 1.14 -5.95
N ALA A 110 4.25 1.23 -4.79
CA ALA A 110 5.34 2.16 -4.53
C ALA A 110 6.53 1.41 -3.93
N ALA A 111 7.73 1.81 -4.34
CA ALA A 111 8.96 1.24 -3.81
C ALA A 111 9.95 2.34 -3.44
N SER A 112 10.57 2.24 -2.27
CA SER A 112 11.66 3.13 -1.83
C SER A 112 12.60 2.42 -0.88
N GLN A 113 13.91 2.65 -1.03
CA GLN A 113 14.96 2.11 -0.16
C GLN A 113 14.84 0.60 0.14
N GLY A 114 14.44 -0.19 -0.86
CA GLY A 114 14.29 -1.65 -0.75
C GLY A 114 13.00 -2.13 -0.08
N ILE A 115 12.06 -1.23 0.24
CA ILE A 115 10.71 -1.54 0.69
C ILE A 115 9.75 -1.33 -0.49
N THR A 116 8.92 -2.33 -0.77
CA THR A 116 7.85 -2.24 -1.77
C THR A 116 6.51 -2.49 -1.09
N ILE A 117 5.54 -1.61 -1.34
CA ILE A 117 4.17 -1.74 -0.85
C ILE A 117 3.24 -1.77 -2.05
N ASN A 118 2.39 -2.80 -2.08
CA ASN A 118 1.32 -2.94 -3.04
C ASN A 118 -0.01 -2.78 -2.31
N LEU A 119 -0.85 -1.89 -2.79
CA LEU A 119 -2.22 -1.73 -2.33
C LEU A 119 -3.15 -2.07 -3.48
N ALA A 120 -4.33 -2.59 -3.16
CA ALA A 120 -5.36 -2.87 -4.13
C ALA A 120 -6.70 -2.49 -3.55
N THR A 121 -7.59 -2.00 -4.41
CA THR A 121 -8.99 -1.80 -4.09
C THR A 121 -9.85 -2.31 -5.23
N LYS A 122 -11.00 -2.89 -4.90
CA LYS A 122 -11.98 -3.35 -5.88
C LYS A 122 -13.16 -2.40 -5.82
N VAL A 123 -13.49 -1.82 -6.95
CA VAL A 123 -14.60 -0.88 -7.13
C VAL A 123 -15.68 -1.59 -7.93
N SER A 124 -16.91 -1.50 -7.46
CA SER A 124 -18.08 -1.99 -8.17
C SER A 124 -18.79 -0.87 -8.92
N CYS A 125 -19.60 -1.23 -9.91
CA CYS A 125 -20.46 -0.30 -10.63
C CYS A 125 -21.46 0.44 -9.70
N TYR A 126 -21.75 -0.13 -8.52
CA TYR A 126 -22.61 0.48 -7.49
C TYR A 126 -21.94 1.60 -6.68
N ASP A 127 -20.62 1.67 -6.69
CA ASP A 127 -19.83 2.68 -5.96
C ASP A 127 -19.75 4.02 -6.70
N SER A 128 -20.24 4.08 -7.94
CA SER A 128 -20.36 5.32 -8.71
C SER A 128 -21.50 6.20 -8.21
N PHE A 129 -21.32 7.51 -8.23
CA PHE A 129 -22.38 8.46 -7.84
C PHE A 129 -23.22 8.87 -9.06
N ALA A 130 -24.56 8.84 -9.01
CA ALA A 130 -25.43 8.33 -7.93
C ALA A 130 -25.64 6.81 -8.05
N SER A 131 -25.57 6.08 -6.92
CA SER A 131 -25.86 4.65 -6.87
C SER A 131 -27.30 4.39 -7.33
N ARG A 132 -27.48 3.73 -8.49
CA ARG A 132 -28.82 3.47 -9.04
C ARG A 132 -29.38 2.17 -8.49
N THR A 133 -30.49 2.27 -7.79
CA THR A 133 -31.33 1.13 -7.41
C THR A 133 -32.22 0.77 -8.61
N ALA A 134 -32.55 -0.51 -8.78
CA ALA A 134 -33.36 -1.07 -9.88
C ALA A 134 -34.77 -0.47 -10.08
N ALA A 135 -35.13 0.59 -9.36
CA ALA A 135 -36.44 1.24 -9.39
C ALA A 135 -36.62 2.25 -10.55
N ILE A 136 -35.57 2.60 -11.30
CA ILE A 136 -35.65 3.65 -12.35
C ILE A 136 -35.44 3.05 -13.74
N GLY A 137 -36.49 2.42 -14.28
CA GLY A 137 -36.71 2.24 -15.72
C GLY A 137 -35.78 1.29 -16.47
N VAL A 138 -36.36 0.48 -17.34
CA VAL A 138 -35.76 -0.55 -18.23
C VAL A 138 -34.69 -0.08 -19.23
N GLY A 139 -34.13 1.13 -19.07
CA GLY A 139 -33.11 1.73 -19.93
C GLY A 139 -31.93 2.40 -19.21
N SER A 140 -31.81 2.32 -17.89
CA SER A 140 -30.79 3.04 -17.10
C SER A 140 -29.99 2.11 -16.16
N LEU A 141 -29.55 0.95 -16.63
CA LEU A 141 -28.68 0.03 -15.89
C LEU A 141 -27.20 0.49 -15.88
N GLU A 142 -26.85 1.49 -16.69
CA GLU A 142 -25.51 2.08 -16.68
C GLU A 142 -25.21 2.73 -15.32
N PRO A 143 -24.04 2.46 -14.72
CA PRO A 143 -22.84 1.89 -15.35
C PRO A 143 -22.65 0.38 -15.18
N CYS A 144 -23.58 -0.33 -14.52
CA CYS A 144 -23.50 -1.79 -14.38
C CYS A 144 -23.81 -2.49 -15.72
N PRO A 145 -23.03 -3.49 -16.12
CA PRO A 145 -23.38 -4.33 -17.26
C PRO A 145 -24.68 -5.11 -16.99
N ARG A 146 -25.30 -5.59 -18.07
CA ARG A 146 -26.40 -6.54 -17.96
C ARG A 146 -25.82 -7.93 -17.71
N PRO A 147 -26.47 -8.74 -16.85
CA PRO A 147 -26.04 -10.11 -16.65
C PRO A 147 -26.06 -10.85 -18.00
N ASN A 148 -24.95 -11.50 -18.31
CA ASN A 148 -24.80 -12.42 -19.44
C ASN A 148 -25.48 -13.77 -19.16
#